data_AF-A0A381VRF1-F1
#
_entry.id   AF-A0A381VRF1-F1
#
_cell.length_a   1.000
_cell.length_b   1.000
_cell.length_c   1.000
_cell.angle_alpha   90.00
_cell.angle_beta   90.00
_cell.angle_gamma   90.00
#
_symmetry.space_group_name_H-M   'P 1'
#
loop_
_entity.id
_entity.type
_entity.pdbx_description
1 polymer ?
#
loop_
_entity_poly.entity_id
_entity_poly.type
_entity_poly.pdbx_seq_one_letter_code
_entity_poly.pdbx_strand_id
1 'polypeptide(L)'
;VSTKKKMVDGAIPAHVAVIMDGNGRWAQRRGLPRLAGHQSGISSVRPIINSCASLGVSVLSLFAFSSENWFRPREEVRGLMKLLIDALEREVDELDANGIRLKFIGDITALDVRLCDLMKAAEVRTY
;
A
#
# COMPACT_ATOMS: atom_id res chain seq x y z
N VAL A 1 20.92 1.77 -27.37
CA VAL A 1 19.59 2.18 -27.87
C VAL A 1 18.68 2.38 -26.66
N SER A 2 18.46 3.64 -26.26
CA SER A 2 17.55 3.98 -25.16
C SER A 2 16.13 3.96 -25.70
N THR A 3 15.39 2.91 -25.41
CA THR A 3 13.96 2.80 -25.72
C THR A 3 13.20 3.74 -24.79
N LYS A 4 13.10 5.02 -25.17
CA LYS A 4 12.09 5.93 -24.61
C LYS A 4 10.72 5.30 -24.89
N LYS A 5 10.14 4.70 -23.86
CA LYS A 5 8.80 4.11 -23.89
C LYS A 5 7.85 5.22 -24.30
N LYS A 6 7.28 5.10 -25.50
CA LYS A 6 6.33 6.06 -26.07
C LYS A 6 5.16 6.17 -25.09
N MET A 7 5.03 7.31 -24.41
CA MET A 7 3.82 7.63 -23.66
C MET A 7 2.66 7.61 -24.67
N VAL A 8 1.59 6.91 -24.32
CA VAL A 8 0.33 6.95 -25.08
C VAL A 8 -0.11 8.42 -25.13
N ASP A 9 -0.69 8.88 -26.25
CA ASP A 9 -1.19 10.25 -26.50
C ASP A 9 -2.36 10.65 -25.58
N GLY A 10 -2.24 10.43 -24.27
CA GLY A 10 -3.23 10.71 -23.24
C GLY A 10 -2.61 11.52 -22.11
N ALA A 11 -3.42 12.40 -21.52
CA ALA A 11 -3.04 13.15 -20.33
C ALA A 11 -2.70 12.20 -19.18
N ILE A 12 -1.65 12.53 -18.42
CA ILE A 12 -1.33 11.82 -17.17
C ILE A 12 -2.46 12.08 -16.17
N PRO A 13 -3.05 11.05 -15.55
CA PRO A 13 -4.08 11.25 -14.53
C PRO A 13 -3.48 11.92 -13.30
N ALA A 14 -4.17 12.93 -12.76
CA ALA A 14 -3.77 13.58 -11.52
C ALA A 14 -3.91 12.64 -10.29
N HIS A 15 -4.86 11.70 -10.33
CA HIS A 15 -5.13 10.76 -9.25
C HIS A 15 -5.38 9.35 -9.80
N VAL A 16 -4.65 8.37 -9.26
CA VAL A 16 -4.87 6.95 -9.51
C VAL A 16 -5.29 6.26 -8.21
N ALA A 17 -6.36 5.47 -8.26
CA ALA A 17 -6.78 4.61 -7.16
C ALA A 17 -6.62 3.13 -7.54
N VAL A 18 -6.01 2.33 -6.65
CA VAL A 18 -5.70 0.92 -6.88
C VAL A 18 -6.37 0.07 -5.82
N ILE A 19 -7.19 -0.89 -6.24
CA ILE A 19 -7.68 -1.97 -5.39
C ILE A 19 -6.68 -3.12 -5.50
N MET A 20 -5.97 -3.41 -4.41
CA MET A 20 -4.90 -4.42 -4.38
C MET A 20 -5.46 -5.85 -4.18
N ASP A 21 -6.35 -6.27 -5.09
CA ASP A 21 -7.00 -7.58 -5.03
C ASP A 21 -6.12 -8.71 -5.61
N GLY A 22 -6.44 -9.94 -5.24
CA GLY A 22 -5.83 -11.15 -5.80
C GLY A 22 -4.75 -11.78 -4.94
N ASN A 23 -4.31 -11.14 -3.86
CA ASN A 23 -3.29 -11.67 -2.94
C ASN A 23 -3.64 -13.08 -2.42
N GLY A 24 -4.86 -13.26 -1.90
CA GLY A 24 -5.31 -14.57 -1.42
C GLY A 24 -5.38 -15.64 -2.52
N ARG A 25 -5.86 -15.28 -3.72
CA ARG A 25 -5.91 -16.20 -4.89
C ARG A 25 -4.51 -16.57 -5.36
N TRP A 26 -3.58 -15.62 -5.35
CA TRP A 26 -2.18 -15.82 -5.73
C TRP A 26 -1.50 -16.85 -4.80
N ALA A 27 -1.77 -16.77 -3.50
CA ALA A 27 -1.24 -17.70 -2.50
C ALA A 27 -1.86 -19.10 -2.65
N GLN A 28 -3.19 -19.17 -2.79
CA GLN A 28 -3.91 -20.44 -2.97
C GLN A 28 -3.42 -21.23 -4.20
N ARG A 29 -3.19 -20.55 -5.34
CA ARG A 29 -2.63 -21.19 -6.55
C ARG A 29 -1.22 -21.76 -6.36
N ARG A 30 -0.53 -21.40 -5.28
CA ARG A 30 0.81 -21.86 -4.93
C ARG A 30 0.83 -22.80 -3.71
N GLY A 31 -0.33 -23.18 -3.20
CA GLY A 31 -0.44 -23.97 -1.97
C GLY A 31 0.04 -23.24 -0.71
N LEU A 32 0.07 -21.90 -0.75
CA LEU A 32 0.56 -21.07 0.36
C LEU A 32 -0.59 -20.52 1.21
N PRO A 33 -0.36 -20.21 2.51
CA PRO A 33 -1.30 -19.46 3.33
C PRO A 33 -1.62 -18.10 2.71
N ARG A 34 -2.87 -17.62 2.87
CA ARG A 34 -3.32 -16.33 2.32
C ARG A 34 -2.42 -15.16 2.72
N LEU A 35 -1.90 -15.18 3.95
CA LEU A 35 -1.00 -14.16 4.48
C LEU A 35 0.29 -14.01 3.63
N ALA A 36 0.83 -15.10 3.08
CA ALA A 36 1.98 -15.06 2.19
C ALA A 36 1.68 -14.28 0.90
N GLY A 37 0.45 -14.36 0.40
CA GLY A 37 -0.02 -13.55 -0.72
C GLY A 37 -0.08 -12.07 -0.39
N HIS A 38 -0.51 -11.71 0.82
CA HIS A 38 -0.49 -10.31 1.28
C HIS A 38 0.93 -9.77 1.39
N GLN A 39 1.87 -10.58 1.89
CA GLN A 39 3.28 -10.21 1.95
C GLN A 39 3.89 -10.01 0.55
N SER A 40 3.52 -10.85 -0.42
CA SER A 40 3.88 -10.62 -1.83
C SER A 40 3.23 -9.36 -2.43
N GLY A 41 2.04 -9.00 -1.96
CA GLY A 41 1.34 -7.78 -2.34
C GLY A 41 2.10 -6.52 -1.94
N ILE A 42 2.68 -6.50 -0.74
CA ILE A 42 3.49 -5.38 -0.23
C ILE A 42 4.68 -5.11 -1.16
N SER A 43 5.37 -6.16 -1.62
CA SER A 43 6.48 -6.01 -2.57
C SER A 43 6.08 -5.37 -3.91
N SER A 44 4.79 -5.36 -4.25
CA SER A 44 4.27 -4.74 -5.47
C SER A 44 3.97 -3.24 -5.30
N VAL A 45 3.83 -2.76 -4.06
CA VAL A 45 3.44 -1.37 -3.77
C VAL A 45 4.54 -0.39 -4.18
N ARG A 46 5.79 -0.66 -3.79
CA ARG A 46 6.91 0.24 -4.07
C ARG A 46 7.16 0.50 -5.56
N PRO A 47 7.16 -0.52 -6.45
CA PRO A 47 7.19 -0.28 -7.88
C PRO A 47 6.05 0.60 -8.40
N ILE A 48 4.83 0.49 -7.84
CA ILE A 48 3.69 1.32 -8.23
C ILE A 48 3.91 2.77 -7.80
N ILE A 49 4.35 3.00 -6.56
CA ILE A 49 4.69 4.32 -6.04
C ILE A 49 5.74 4.99 -6.93
N ASN A 50 6.85 4.30 -7.21
CA ASN A 50 7.93 4.81 -8.05
C ASN A 50 7.46 5.10 -9.49
N SER A 51 6.57 4.25 -10.03
CA SER A 51 5.99 4.47 -11.36
C SER A 51 5.09 5.69 -11.38
N CYS A 52 4.24 5.88 -10.37
CA CYS A 52 3.38 7.07 -10.26
C CYS A 52 4.21 8.35 -10.13
N ALA A 53 5.23 8.34 -9.27
CA ALA A 53 6.14 9.46 -9.08
C ALA A 53 6.88 9.83 -10.38
N SER A 54 7.45 8.83 -11.07
CA SER A 54 8.18 9.06 -12.33
C SER A 54 7.29 9.50 -13.50
N LEU A 55 6.01 9.12 -13.50
CA LEU A 55 5.04 9.55 -14.50
C LEU A 55 4.41 10.92 -14.18
N GLY A 56 4.62 11.48 -12.98
CA GLY A 56 4.02 12.75 -12.57
C GLY A 56 2.58 12.65 -12.08
N VAL A 57 2.14 11.47 -11.63
CA VAL A 57 0.83 11.30 -10.97
C VAL A 57 0.90 11.96 -9.59
N SER A 58 0.00 12.92 -9.33
CA SER A 58 0.04 13.73 -8.09
C SER A 58 -0.51 13.00 -6.87
N VAL A 59 -1.46 12.08 -7.05
CA VAL A 59 -2.11 11.34 -5.96
C VAL A 59 -2.22 9.86 -6.32
N LEU A 60 -1.78 9.00 -5.40
CA LEU A 60 -2.00 7.56 -5.47
C LEU A 60 -2.77 7.12 -4.22
N SER A 61 -3.93 6.48 -4.40
CA SER A 61 -4.68 5.86 -3.32
C SER A 61 -4.62 4.35 -3.44
N LEU A 62 -4.16 3.67 -2.40
CA LEU A 62 -4.07 2.22 -2.33
C LEU A 62 -5.10 1.69 -1.35
N PHE A 63 -6.00 0.82 -1.80
CA PHE A 63 -7.02 0.25 -0.93
C PHE A 63 -6.43 -0.96 -0.17
N ALA A 64 -5.93 -0.68 1.04
CA ALA A 64 -5.18 -1.66 1.84
C ALA A 64 -6.06 -2.58 2.70
N PHE A 65 -7.16 -2.05 3.25
CA PHE A 65 -8.04 -2.78 4.17
C PHE A 65 -9.47 -2.21 4.13
N SER A 66 -10.48 -3.07 4.14
CA SER A 66 -11.90 -2.68 4.11
C SER A 66 -12.66 -3.08 5.38
N SER A 67 -13.83 -2.47 5.62
CA SER A 67 -14.76 -2.87 6.69
C SER A 67 -15.13 -4.35 6.63
N GLU A 68 -15.28 -4.91 5.43
CA GLU A 68 -15.63 -6.32 5.23
C GLU A 68 -14.46 -7.25 5.57
N ASN A 69 -13.22 -6.75 5.63
CA ASN A 69 -12.08 -7.56 6.01
C ASN A 69 -12.11 -7.95 7.49
N TRP A 70 -12.89 -7.25 8.33
CA TRP A 70 -13.16 -7.65 9.71
C TRP A 70 -13.93 -8.97 9.83
N PHE A 71 -14.67 -9.38 8.79
CA PHE A 71 -15.39 -10.66 8.78
C PHE A 71 -14.49 -11.87 8.46
N ARG A 72 -13.20 -11.66 8.21
CA ARG A 72 -12.23 -12.74 7.99
C ARG A 72 -11.82 -13.41 9.30
N PRO A 73 -11.19 -14.60 9.26
CA PRO A 73 -10.67 -15.24 10.47
C PRO A 73 -9.73 -14.32 11.25
N ARG A 74 -9.88 -14.29 12.58
CA ARG A 74 -9.13 -13.38 13.48
C ARG A 74 -7.62 -13.43 13.29
N GLU A 75 -7.06 -14.62 13.07
CA GLU A 75 -5.62 -14.79 12.83
C GLU A 75 -5.17 -14.17 11.50
N GLU A 76 -6.00 -14.20 10.45
CA GLU A 76 -5.71 -13.51 9.19
C GLU A 76 -5.72 -12.00 9.41
N VAL A 77 -6.72 -11.46 10.11
CA VAL A 77 -6.80 -10.03 10.43
C VAL A 77 -5.60 -9.58 11.25
N ARG A 78 -5.22 -10.32 12.30
CA ARG A 78 -4.01 -10.03 13.10
C ARG A 78 -2.75 -10.02 12.24
N GLY A 79 -2.60 -10.99 11.33
CA GLY A 79 -1.49 -11.03 10.39
C GLY A 79 -1.44 -9.81 9.47
N LEU A 80 -2.58 -9.35 8.96
CA LEU A 80 -2.66 -8.13 8.14
C LEU A 80 -2.23 -6.88 8.90
N MET A 81 -2.67 -6.73 10.16
CA MET A 81 -2.26 -5.59 10.99
C MET A 81 -0.75 -5.59 11.24
N LYS A 82 -0.17 -6.77 11.53
CA LYS A 82 1.28 -6.90 11.69
C LYS A 82 2.03 -6.52 10.41
N LEU A 83 1.58 -7.02 9.26
CA LEU A 83 2.17 -6.67 7.97
C LEU A 83 2.10 -5.17 7.68
N LEU A 84 1.02 -4.49 8.06
CA LEU A 84 0.88 -3.05 7.89
C LEU A 84 1.85 -2.27 8.79
N ILE A 85 2.00 -2.69 10.05
CA ILE A 85 3.03 -2.15 10.96
C ILE A 85 4.43 -2.31 10.35
N ASP A 86 4.78 -3.54 9.96
CA ASP A 86 6.10 -3.86 9.40
C ASP A 86 6.41 -3.06 8.12
N ALA A 87 5.38 -2.81 7.29
CA ALA A 87 5.51 -1.99 6.09
C ALA A 87 5.71 -0.51 6.42
N LEU A 88 4.96 0.05 7.38
CA LEU A 88 5.12 1.45 7.78
C LEU A 88 6.49 1.72 8.39
N GLU A 89 6.94 0.86 9.30
CA GLU A 89 8.26 0.99 9.93
C GLU A 89 9.42 0.93 8.92
N ARG A 90 9.22 0.24 7.79
CA ARG A 90 10.24 0.08 6.75
C ARG A 90 10.23 1.20 5.70
N GLU A 91 9.05 1.62 5.27
CA GLU A 91 8.91 2.42 4.04
C GLU A 91 8.80 3.93 4.32
N VAL A 92 8.40 4.35 5.54
CA VAL A 92 8.12 5.77 5.82
C VAL A 92 9.34 6.67 5.61
N ASP A 93 10.52 6.25 6.06
CA ASP A 93 11.77 7.01 5.89
C ASP A 93 12.13 7.19 4.41
N GLU A 94 11.80 6.20 3.58
CA GLU A 94 12.02 6.27 2.15
C GLU A 94 10.99 7.16 1.45
N LEU A 95 9.72 7.12 1.86
CA LEU A 95 8.71 8.03 1.33
C LEU A 95 9.09 9.49 1.59
N ASP A 96 9.51 9.79 2.82
CA ASP A 96 10.04 11.10 3.25
C ASP A 96 11.24 11.52 2.39
N ALA A 97 12.25 10.64 2.24
CA ALA A 97 13.43 10.91 1.43
C ALA A 97 13.12 11.17 -0.06
N ASN A 98 12.01 10.65 -0.57
CA ASN A 98 11.55 10.87 -1.96
C ASN A 98 10.53 12.01 -2.08
N GLY A 99 10.26 12.77 -1.01
CA GLY A 99 9.29 13.86 -1.01
C GLY A 99 7.84 13.39 -1.22
N ILE A 100 7.53 12.15 -0.83
CA ILE A 100 6.21 11.55 -0.96
C ILE A 100 5.45 11.71 0.35
N ARG A 101 4.36 12.45 0.31
CA ARG A 101 3.47 12.63 1.46
C ARG A 101 2.49 11.47 1.63
N LEU A 102 2.58 10.79 2.77
CA LEU A 102 1.66 9.71 3.14
C LEU A 102 0.44 10.27 3.88
N LYS A 103 -0.75 9.76 3.52
CA LYS A 103 -2.03 10.04 4.19
C LYS A 103 -2.86 8.79 4.35
N PHE A 104 -3.58 8.69 5.46
CA PHE A 104 -4.50 7.60 5.74
C PHE A 104 -5.95 8.10 5.65
N ILE A 105 -6.80 7.30 5.01
CA ILE A 105 -8.21 7.62 4.79
C ILE A 105 -9.04 6.45 5.33
N GLY A 106 -10.03 6.76 6.16
CA GLY A 106 -10.96 5.79 6.75
C GLY A 106 -11.06 5.90 8.27
N ASP A 107 -11.83 4.99 8.87
CA ASP A 107 -11.93 4.88 10.32
C ASP A 107 -10.73 4.10 10.88
N ILE A 108 -9.69 4.84 11.22
CA ILE A 108 -8.48 4.27 11.83
C ILE A 108 -8.68 3.93 13.32
N THR A 109 -9.77 4.39 13.96
CA THR A 109 -9.99 4.17 15.40
C THR A 109 -10.32 2.72 15.74
N ALA A 110 -10.76 1.95 14.74
CA ALA A 110 -10.97 0.50 14.84
C ALA A 110 -9.65 -0.32 14.83
N LEU A 111 -8.51 0.32 14.57
CA LEU A 111 -7.19 -0.33 14.54
C LEU A 111 -6.56 -0.33 15.94
N ASP A 112 -5.56 -1.19 16.14
CA ASP A 112 -4.79 -1.19 17.39
C ASP A 112 -4.08 0.16 17.62
N VAL A 113 -3.96 0.55 18.89
CA VAL A 113 -3.38 1.84 19.30
C VAL A 113 -1.98 2.03 18.73
N ARG A 114 -1.14 1.00 18.75
CA ARG A 114 0.22 1.08 18.22
C ARG A 114 0.22 1.44 16.74
N LEU A 115 -0.66 0.81 15.96
CA LEU A 115 -0.78 1.08 14.53
C LEU A 115 -1.30 2.51 14.28
N CYS A 116 -2.29 2.96 15.05
CA CYS A 116 -2.79 4.33 14.97
C CYS A 116 -1.68 5.37 15.22
N ASP A 117 -0.84 5.14 16.23
CA ASP A 117 0.25 6.05 16.59
C ASP A 117 1.34 6.07 15.52
N LEU A 118 1.70 4.91 14.96
CA LEU A 118 2.61 4.81 13.82
C LEU A 118 2.08 5.55 12.59
N MET A 119 0.80 5.39 12.27
CA MET A 119 0.16 6.09 11.15
C MET A 119 0.22 7.61 11.33
N LYS A 120 -0.10 8.12 12.53
CA LYS A 120 -0.01 9.56 12.83
C LYS A 120 1.43 10.07 12.70
N ALA A 121 2.39 9.34 13.26
CA ALA A 121 3.81 9.70 13.17
C ALA A 121 4.30 9.75 11.71
N ALA A 122 3.87 8.78 10.89
CA ALA A 122 4.20 8.73 9.47
C ALA A 122 3.62 9.92 8.68
N GLU A 123 2.38 10.33 8.96
CA GLU A 123 1.80 11.51 8.32
C GLU A 123 2.52 12.81 8.68
N VAL A 124 2.98 12.94 9.92
CA VAL A 124 3.73 14.12 10.38
C VAL A 124 5.12 14.15 9.74
N ARG A 125 5.77 12.99 9.66
CA ARG A 125 7.12 12.88 9.09
C ARG A 125 7.16 13.23 7.61
N THR A 126 6.14 12.81 6.86
CA THR A 126 6.11 12.97 5.39
C THR A 126 5.39 14.24 4.92
N TYR A 127 5.15 15.21 5.81
CA TYR A 127 4.35 16.42 5.50
C TYR A 127 5.16 17.49 4.74
#